data_AF-A0A4V2FR40-F1
#
_entry.id   AF-A0A4V2FR40-F1
#
_cell.length_a   1.000
_cell.length_b   1.000
_cell.length_c   1.000
_cell.angle_alpha   90.00
_cell.angle_beta   90.00
_cell.angle_gamma   90.00
#
_symmetry.space_group_name_H-M   'P 1'
#
loop_
_entity.id
_entity.type
_entity.pdbx_description
1 polymer ?
#
loop_
_entity_poly.entity_id
_entity_poly.type
_entity_poly.pdbx_seq_one_letter_code
_entity_poly.pdbx_strand_id
1 'polypeptide(L)'
;MAIQTDIGDVGGLRDGPAWNDVLTVSNLGAGIFDVRWDVRPRLRRWLAGHDLPCASTRDPHLPAVDAWALLDGGVISVASLAVGPHDPDAAWQVLSPGMRVLGFRAFRLLVAQLALAGPATVLPGEQVTDPDALRAEFENRRDDGAAREQAELLASCTDRSSTRWVAAVLRSGPPAGP
;
A
#
# COMPACT_ATOMS: atom_id res chain seq x y z
N MET A 1 -8.16 -2.70 -55.30
CA MET A 1 -9.22 -3.02 -54.33
C MET A 1 -8.63 -2.73 -52.95
N ALA A 2 -8.94 -1.56 -52.40
CA ALA A 2 -8.42 -1.09 -51.11
C ALA A 2 -9.46 -1.39 -50.04
N ILE A 3 -9.06 -2.02 -48.92
CA ILE A 3 -9.91 -2.16 -47.74
C ILE A 3 -9.35 -1.21 -46.70
N GLN A 4 -9.91 0.00 -46.71
CA GLN A 4 -9.78 0.98 -45.67
C GLN A 4 -10.74 0.54 -44.56
N THR A 5 -10.21 0.03 -43.45
CA THR A 5 -11.02 -0.27 -42.27
C THR A 5 -10.92 0.94 -41.35
N ASP A 6 -11.89 1.83 -41.52
CA ASP A 6 -12.22 2.91 -40.61
C ASP A 6 -12.72 2.28 -39.30
N ILE A 7 -11.85 2.21 -38.29
CA ILE A 7 -12.27 1.90 -36.92
C ILE A 7 -12.13 3.21 -36.16
N GLY A 8 -13.27 3.88 -36.05
CA GLY A 8 -13.44 5.15 -35.38
C GLY A 8 -12.95 5.12 -33.93
N ASP A 9 -12.35 6.24 -33.59
CA ASP A 9 -12.23 6.74 -32.23
C ASP A 9 -13.61 6.79 -31.56
N VAL A 10 -13.79 5.96 -30.53
CA VAL A 10 -14.87 6.10 -29.54
C VAL A 10 -14.22 5.92 -28.17
N GLY A 11 -13.99 7.04 -27.48
CA GLY A 11 -13.60 7.06 -26.08
C GLY A 11 -14.68 6.44 -25.18
N GLY A 12 -14.22 5.85 -24.07
CA GLY A 12 -15.06 5.60 -22.90
C GLY A 12 -15.01 4.17 -22.34
N LEU A 13 -14.67 4.09 -21.05
CA LEU A 13 -14.85 2.97 -20.11
C LEU A 13 -13.87 1.79 -20.22
N ARG A 14 -12.66 1.99 -19.67
CA ARG A 14 -11.94 0.91 -18.96
C ARG A 14 -12.68 0.64 -17.64
N ASP A 15 -13.81 -0.06 -17.68
CA ASP A 15 -14.56 -0.42 -16.47
C ASP A 15 -13.95 -1.64 -15.77
N GLY A 16 -12.74 -1.45 -15.26
CA GLY A 16 -12.28 -2.24 -14.12
C GLY A 16 -13.04 -1.84 -12.86
N PRO A 17 -13.04 -2.68 -11.80
CA PRO A 17 -13.63 -2.29 -10.52
C PRO A 17 -13.02 -0.96 -10.02
N ALA A 18 -13.85 -0.13 -9.39
CA ALA A 18 -13.39 1.14 -8.88
C ALA A 18 -12.37 0.91 -7.75
N TRP A 19 -11.38 1.78 -7.64
CA TRP A 19 -10.33 1.62 -6.63
C TRP A 19 -10.90 1.50 -5.22
N ASN A 20 -11.98 2.23 -4.91
CA ASN A 20 -12.63 2.26 -3.60
C ASN A 20 -13.44 0.99 -3.29
N ASP A 21 -13.73 0.15 -4.30
CA ASP A 21 -14.31 -1.18 -4.10
C ASP A 21 -13.27 -2.21 -3.62
N VAL A 22 -11.97 -1.89 -3.76
CA VAL A 22 -10.84 -2.79 -3.47
C VAL A 22 -9.94 -2.25 -2.35
N LEU A 23 -9.72 -0.94 -2.34
CA LEU A 23 -8.88 -0.20 -1.41
C LEU A 23 -9.74 0.84 -0.69
N THR A 24 -10.05 0.61 0.57
CA THR A 24 -10.91 1.51 1.35
C THR A 24 -10.05 2.45 2.18
N VAL A 25 -10.39 3.73 2.25
CA VAL A 25 -9.71 4.68 3.16
C VAL A 25 -9.85 4.18 4.59
N SER A 26 -8.72 4.01 5.27
CA SER A 26 -8.70 3.50 6.63
C SER A 26 -9.03 4.59 7.64
N ASN A 27 -9.72 4.23 8.73
CA ASN A 27 -9.92 5.11 9.89
C ASN A 27 -8.64 5.33 10.72
N LEU A 28 -7.52 4.73 10.30
CA LEU A 28 -6.22 4.95 10.90
C LEU A 28 -5.67 6.33 10.54
N GLY A 29 -5.89 6.84 9.33
CA GLY A 29 -5.42 8.18 8.95
C GLY A 29 -5.23 8.35 7.44
N ALA A 30 -4.88 9.58 7.04
CA ALA A 30 -4.65 9.92 5.65
C ALA A 30 -3.50 9.08 5.05
N GLY A 31 -3.67 8.60 3.82
CA GLY A 31 -2.67 7.78 3.14
C GLY A 31 -2.56 6.34 3.67
N ILE A 32 -3.54 5.86 4.45
CA ILE A 32 -3.65 4.47 4.87
C ILE A 32 -4.90 3.88 4.22
N PHE A 33 -4.75 2.75 3.52
CA PHE A 33 -5.84 2.10 2.79
C PHE A 33 -5.94 0.63 3.20
N ASP A 34 -7.12 0.19 3.62
CA ASP A 34 -7.41 -1.21 3.91
C ASP A 34 -7.67 -1.97 2.59
N VAL A 35 -7.02 -3.12 2.42
CA VAL A 35 -7.17 -3.97 1.24
C VAL A 35 -8.29 -4.97 1.46
N ARG A 36 -9.22 -5.06 0.50
CA ARG A 36 -10.33 -6.04 0.52
C ARG A 36 -9.79 -7.48 0.54
N TRP A 37 -10.46 -8.34 1.31
CA TRP A 37 -9.96 -9.65 1.70
C TRP A 37 -9.66 -10.61 0.53
N ASP A 38 -10.46 -10.57 -0.53
CA ASP A 38 -10.36 -11.40 -1.73
C ASP A 38 -9.18 -11.02 -2.63
N VAL A 39 -8.70 -9.77 -2.54
CA VAL A 39 -7.55 -9.28 -3.31
C VAL A 39 -6.22 -9.55 -2.61
N ARG A 40 -6.22 -9.71 -1.27
CA ARG A 40 -5.00 -9.90 -0.47
C ARG A 40 -4.09 -11.05 -0.97
N PRO A 41 -4.60 -12.25 -1.33
CA PRO A 41 -3.75 -13.33 -1.82
C PRO A 41 -3.05 -12.98 -3.14
N ARG A 42 -3.76 -12.30 -4.06
CA ARG A 42 -3.20 -11.85 -5.34
C ARG A 42 -2.13 -10.79 -5.12
N LEU A 43 -2.41 -9.82 -4.23
CA LEU A 43 -1.45 -8.77 -3.90
C LEU A 43 -0.19 -9.35 -3.23
N ARG A 44 -0.32 -10.30 -2.29
CA ARG A 44 0.83 -11.00 -1.69
C ARG A 44 1.71 -11.67 -2.74
N ARG A 45 1.12 -12.38 -3.71
CA ARG A 45 1.87 -13.03 -4.80
C ARG A 45 2.57 -12.01 -5.68
N TRP A 46 1.90 -10.89 -5.98
CA TRP A 46 2.50 -9.81 -6.75
C TRP A 46 3.71 -9.21 -6.02
N LEU A 47 3.58 -8.88 -4.73
CA LEU A 47 4.68 -8.36 -3.90
C LEU A 47 5.86 -9.34 -3.84
N ALA A 48 5.59 -10.62 -3.64
CA ALA A 48 6.62 -11.66 -3.62
C ALA A 48 7.33 -11.85 -4.97
N GLY A 49 6.68 -11.48 -6.08
CA GLY A 49 7.25 -11.58 -7.43
C GLY A 49 8.14 -10.41 -7.84
N HIS A 50 8.25 -9.34 -7.04
CA HIS A 50 8.95 -8.10 -7.40
C HIS A 50 10.25 -7.85 -6.61
N ASP A 51 10.86 -8.86 -5.98
CA ASP A 51 12.12 -8.72 -5.23
C ASP A 51 12.20 -7.43 -4.39
N LEU A 52 11.14 -7.21 -3.60
CA LEU A 52 10.99 -5.99 -2.80
C LEU A 52 11.69 -6.17 -1.46
N PRO A 53 12.30 -5.10 -0.90
CA PRO A 53 12.74 -5.13 0.48
C PRO A 53 11.57 -5.50 1.38
N CYS A 54 11.73 -6.61 2.09
CA CYS A 54 10.72 -7.15 2.97
C CYS A 54 11.29 -7.45 4.35
N ALA A 55 10.44 -7.26 5.36
CA ALA A 55 10.74 -7.54 6.75
C ALA A 55 9.51 -8.19 7.40
N SER A 56 9.77 -9.09 8.35
CA SER A 56 8.71 -9.74 9.12
C SER A 56 9.03 -9.62 10.60
N THR A 57 8.08 -9.14 11.38
CA THR A 57 8.16 -9.13 12.85
C THR A 57 7.28 -10.23 13.39
N ARG A 58 7.84 -11.07 14.26
CA ARG A 58 7.13 -12.16 14.95
C ARG A 58 7.51 -12.14 16.42
N ASP A 59 6.73 -11.41 17.21
CA ASP A 59 6.80 -11.46 18.67
C ASP A 59 5.71 -12.42 19.19
N PRO A 60 5.99 -13.30 20.17
CA PRO A 60 5.00 -14.23 20.72
C PRO A 60 3.72 -13.55 21.25
N HIS A 61 3.80 -12.29 21.66
CA HIS A 61 2.72 -11.54 22.29
C HIS A 61 2.05 -10.53 21.37
N LEU A 62 2.58 -10.29 20.16
CA LEU A 62 2.08 -9.30 19.20
C LEU A 62 1.72 -9.93 17.86
N PRO A 63 0.71 -9.39 17.13
CA PRO A 63 0.38 -9.91 15.82
C PRO A 63 1.61 -9.94 14.92
N ALA A 64 1.79 -11.05 14.20
CA ALA A 64 2.84 -11.11 13.20
C ALA A 64 2.56 -10.08 12.10
N VAL A 65 3.57 -9.32 11.72
CA VAL A 65 3.48 -8.31 10.66
C VAL A 65 4.50 -8.65 9.58
N ASP A 66 4.02 -8.84 8.36
CA ASP A 66 4.85 -8.89 7.15
C ASP A 66 4.78 -7.52 6.47
N ALA A 67 5.91 -6.94 6.08
CA ALA A 67 5.97 -5.64 5.42
C ALA A 67 6.82 -5.68 4.16
N TRP A 68 6.41 -4.89 3.18
CA TRP A 68 7.10 -4.68 1.91
C TRP A 68 7.25 -3.18 1.64
N ALA A 69 8.47 -2.74 1.37
CA ALA A 69 8.73 -1.40 0.84
C ALA A 69 8.52 -1.39 -0.68
N LEU A 70 7.88 -0.35 -1.20
CA LEU A 70 7.59 -0.19 -2.63
C LEU A 70 8.28 1.04 -3.21
N LEU A 71 7.99 2.19 -2.61
CA LEU A 71 8.51 3.52 -2.95
C LEU A 71 8.73 4.26 -1.61
N ASP A 72 8.34 5.52 -1.47
CA ASP A 72 8.20 6.26 -0.20
C ASP A 72 7.00 5.78 0.65
N GLY A 73 6.62 4.51 0.49
CA GLY A 73 5.51 3.85 1.15
C GLY A 73 5.61 2.34 0.99
N GLY A 74 4.61 1.63 1.47
CA GLY A 74 4.65 0.17 1.46
C GLY A 74 3.33 -0.51 1.79
N VAL A 75 3.41 -1.83 1.89
CA VAL A 75 2.29 -2.69 2.27
C VAL A 75 2.65 -3.39 3.57
N ILE A 76 1.71 -3.40 4.52
CA ILE A 76 1.79 -4.26 5.69
C ILE A 76 0.70 -5.32 5.63
N SER A 77 1.00 -6.52 6.10
CA SER A 77 0.02 -7.54 6.40
C SER A 77 0.13 -7.98 7.84
N VAL A 78 -0.98 -7.82 8.55
CA VAL A 78 -1.11 -8.12 9.98
C VAL A 78 -1.87 -9.44 10.11
N ALA A 79 -1.23 -10.44 10.71
CA ALA A 79 -1.88 -11.69 11.05
C ALA A 79 -2.71 -11.53 12.32
N SER A 80 -3.76 -12.35 12.47
CA SER A 80 -4.45 -12.47 13.75
C SER A 80 -3.62 -13.32 14.70
N LEU A 81 -3.37 -12.81 15.91
CA LEU A 81 -3.10 -13.69 17.05
C LEU A 81 -4.40 -14.14 17.67
N ALA A 82 -4.44 -15.38 18.16
CA ALA A 82 -5.40 -15.78 19.18
C ALA A 82 -4.92 -15.20 20.52
N VAL A 83 -5.08 -13.90 20.72
CA VAL A 83 -4.81 -13.29 22.03
C VAL A 83 -5.96 -13.70 22.94
N GLY A 84 -5.66 -14.48 23.98
CA GLY A 84 -6.65 -14.86 24.99
C GLY A 84 -7.33 -13.62 25.62
N PRO A 85 -8.55 -13.78 26.16
CA PRO A 85 -9.47 -12.67 26.47
C PRO A 85 -9.12 -11.93 27.79
N HIS A 86 -7.88 -11.51 28.00
CA HIS A 86 -7.44 -11.03 29.32
C HIS A 86 -7.35 -9.51 29.50
N ASP A 87 -7.33 -8.71 28.43
CA ASP A 87 -7.42 -7.26 28.57
C ASP A 87 -8.21 -6.65 27.39
N PRO A 88 -9.43 -6.15 27.63
CA PRO A 88 -10.21 -5.49 26.60
C PRO A 88 -9.51 -4.24 26.08
N ASP A 89 -8.84 -3.44 26.91
CA ASP A 89 -8.23 -2.16 26.51
C ASP A 89 -7.02 -2.35 25.59
N ALA A 90 -6.22 -3.40 25.82
CA ALA A 90 -5.13 -3.78 24.92
C ALA A 90 -5.65 -4.17 23.53
N ALA A 91 -6.80 -4.84 23.43
CA ALA A 91 -7.36 -5.29 22.16
C ALA A 91 -7.78 -4.13 21.23
N TRP A 92 -8.13 -2.96 21.77
CA TRP A 92 -8.49 -1.78 20.96
C TRP A 92 -7.28 -1.09 20.32
N GLN A 93 -6.09 -1.27 20.90
CA GLN A 93 -4.86 -0.63 20.43
C GLN A 93 -4.16 -1.44 19.34
N VAL A 94 -4.33 -2.77 19.35
CA VAL A 94 -3.74 -3.68 18.37
C VAL A 94 -4.36 -3.49 16.99
N LEU A 95 -3.55 -3.64 15.95
CA LEU A 95 -4.05 -3.62 14.58
C LEU A 95 -4.97 -4.81 14.29
N SER A 96 -6.12 -4.54 13.68
CA SER A 96 -6.99 -5.62 13.22
C SER A 96 -6.30 -6.43 12.10
N PRO A 97 -6.55 -7.75 12.03
CA PRO A 97 -5.96 -8.60 11.01
C PRO A 97 -6.31 -8.11 9.60
N GLY A 98 -5.34 -8.15 8.69
CA GLY A 98 -5.57 -7.78 7.31
C GLY A 98 -4.34 -7.32 6.57
N MET A 99 -4.56 -6.52 5.53
CA MET A 99 -3.52 -5.95 4.70
C MET A 99 -3.84 -4.49 4.44
N ARG A 100 -2.81 -3.65 4.53
CA ARG A 100 -2.93 -2.19 4.41
C ARG A 100 -1.84 -1.64 3.53
N VAL A 101 -2.19 -0.64 2.72
CA VAL A 101 -1.26 0.17 1.95
C VAL A 101 -1.00 1.46 2.71
N LEU A 102 0.26 1.80 2.92
CA LEU A 102 0.72 3.02 3.56
C LEU A 102 1.44 3.89 2.53
N GLY A 103 1.02 5.14 2.40
CA GLY A 103 1.57 6.11 1.46
C GLY A 103 0.76 6.22 0.17
N PHE A 104 0.61 7.45 -0.33
CA PHE A 104 -0.19 7.75 -1.52
C PHE A 104 0.44 7.22 -2.81
N ARG A 105 1.78 7.25 -2.90
CA ARG A 105 2.50 6.74 -4.07
C ARG A 105 2.46 5.22 -4.16
N ALA A 106 2.63 4.51 -3.04
CA ALA A 106 2.36 3.07 -2.98
C ALA A 106 0.91 2.75 -3.39
N PHE A 107 -0.06 3.54 -2.93
CA PHE A 107 -1.46 3.43 -3.36
C PHE A 107 -1.65 3.64 -4.87
N ARG A 108 -1.13 4.72 -5.45
CA ARG A 108 -1.25 5.03 -6.89
C ARG A 108 -0.60 3.95 -7.76
N LEU A 109 0.57 3.44 -7.34
CA LEU A 109 1.24 2.32 -8.00
C LEU A 109 0.36 1.07 -8.01
N LEU A 110 -0.22 0.72 -6.86
CA LEU A 110 -1.08 -0.47 -6.74
C LEU A 110 -2.39 -0.33 -7.49
N VAL A 111 -3.01 0.85 -7.51
CA VAL A 111 -4.19 1.14 -8.34
C VAL A 111 -3.88 0.88 -9.81
N ALA A 112 -2.75 1.39 -10.30
CA ALA A 112 -2.33 1.19 -11.68
C ALA A 112 -2.01 -0.29 -11.96
N GLN A 113 -1.33 -0.98 -11.03
CA GLN A 113 -0.90 -2.36 -11.20
C GLN A 113 -2.06 -3.37 -11.13
N LEU A 114 -3.06 -3.09 -10.30
CA LEU A 114 -4.27 -3.90 -10.20
C LEU A 114 -5.28 -3.58 -11.31
N ALA A 115 -4.94 -2.65 -12.23
CA ALA A 115 -5.80 -2.17 -13.30
C ALA A 115 -7.17 -1.67 -12.78
N LEU A 116 -7.16 -0.97 -11.64
CA LEU A 116 -8.36 -0.40 -11.03
C LEU A 116 -8.64 0.97 -11.65
N ALA A 117 -9.92 1.33 -11.74
CA ALA A 117 -10.30 2.71 -12.04
C ALA A 117 -9.92 3.59 -10.84
N GLY A 118 -8.85 4.37 -10.96
CA GLY A 118 -8.28 5.18 -9.88
C GLY A 118 -9.11 6.41 -9.52
N PRO A 119 -8.75 7.12 -8.42
CA PRO A 119 -9.43 8.37 -8.06
C PRO A 119 -9.30 9.40 -9.19
N ALA A 120 -10.42 9.97 -9.61
CA ALA A 120 -10.49 11.01 -10.64
C ALA A 120 -9.84 12.34 -10.20
N THR A 121 -9.72 12.55 -8.89
CA THR A 121 -9.10 13.72 -8.28
C THR A 121 -7.99 13.31 -7.32
N VAL A 122 -7.16 14.28 -6.94
CA VAL A 122 -6.14 14.12 -5.90
C VAL A 122 -6.84 13.97 -4.55
N LEU A 123 -6.42 12.97 -3.75
CA LEU A 123 -6.97 12.75 -2.42
C LEU A 123 -6.45 13.82 -1.43
N PRO A 124 -7.18 14.11 -0.33
CA PRO A 124 -6.70 15.04 0.68
C PRO A 124 -5.33 14.63 1.24
N GLY A 125 -4.34 15.52 1.12
CA GLY A 125 -2.96 15.29 1.57
C GLY A 125 -2.09 14.49 0.61
N GLU A 126 -2.61 14.09 -0.55
CA GLU A 126 -1.85 13.46 -1.62
C GLU A 126 -1.06 14.51 -2.42
N GLN A 127 0.18 14.19 -2.76
CA GLN A 127 0.97 14.96 -3.72
C GLN A 127 0.66 14.49 -5.14
N VAL A 128 0.53 15.45 -6.07
CA VAL A 128 0.33 15.15 -7.49
C VAL A 128 1.53 14.36 -8.00
N THR A 129 1.26 13.16 -8.50
CA THR A 129 2.29 12.27 -9.03
C THR A 129 1.86 11.78 -10.40
N ASP A 130 2.76 11.83 -11.38
CA ASP A 130 2.54 11.25 -12.70
C ASP A 130 2.60 9.71 -12.62
N PRO A 131 1.53 8.98 -13.01
CA PRO A 131 1.50 7.52 -12.93
C PRO A 131 2.59 6.82 -13.75
N ASP A 132 2.98 7.37 -14.90
CA ASP A 132 4.00 6.75 -15.75
C ASP A 132 5.41 6.97 -15.17
N ALA A 133 5.71 8.18 -14.68
CA ALA A 133 6.91 8.43 -13.90
C ALA A 133 6.99 7.54 -12.66
N LEU A 134 5.88 7.35 -11.93
CA LEU A 134 5.80 6.50 -10.76
C LEU A 134 6.13 5.04 -11.07
N ARG A 135 5.59 4.53 -12.19
CA ARG A 135 5.90 3.18 -12.66
C ARG A 135 7.36 3.07 -13.08
N ALA A 136 7.88 4.04 -13.83
CA ALA A 136 9.27 4.06 -14.24
C ALA A 136 10.23 4.07 -13.04
N GLU A 137 9.91 4.86 -12.00
CA GLU A 137 10.70 4.88 -10.77
C GLU A 137 10.66 3.55 -10.02
N PHE A 138 9.47 2.94 -9.93
CA PHE A 138 9.35 1.61 -9.35
C PHE A 138 10.20 0.59 -10.11
N GLU A 139 10.09 0.51 -11.44
CA GLU A 139 10.86 -0.45 -12.24
C GLU A 139 12.38 -0.19 -12.18
N ASN A 140 12.80 1.06 -12.06
CA ASN A 140 14.22 1.45 -11.96
C ASN A 140 14.71 1.58 -10.51
N ARG A 141 13.95 1.10 -9.52
CA ARG A 141 14.34 1.13 -8.12
C ARG A 141 15.68 0.44 -7.92
N ARG A 142 16.52 1.02 -7.07
CA ARG A 142 17.76 0.39 -6.63
C ARG A 142 17.52 -0.28 -5.30
N ASP A 143 18.21 -1.39 -5.08
CA ASP A 143 18.33 -1.95 -3.75
C ASP A 143 19.24 -1.01 -2.94
N ASP A 144 18.66 -0.30 -1.98
CA ASP A 144 19.38 0.57 -1.06
C ASP A 144 18.98 0.29 0.39
N GLY A 145 19.87 0.65 1.32
CA GLY A 145 19.64 0.43 2.74
C GLY A 145 18.40 1.15 3.27
N ALA A 146 18.03 2.29 2.66
CA ALA A 146 16.87 3.07 3.08
C ALA A 146 15.55 2.33 2.81
N ALA A 147 15.42 1.67 1.67
CA ALA A 147 14.22 0.87 1.37
C ALA A 147 14.09 -0.34 2.33
N ARG A 148 15.22 -0.92 2.76
CA ARG A 148 15.21 -1.98 3.77
C ARG A 148 14.85 -1.47 5.16
N GLU A 149 15.43 -0.36 5.61
CA GLU A 149 15.07 0.32 6.86
C GLU A 149 13.58 0.69 6.87
N GLN A 150 13.03 1.12 5.74
CA GLN A 150 11.61 1.39 5.60
C GLN A 150 10.76 0.12 5.78
N ALA A 151 11.15 -1.00 5.18
CA ALA A 151 10.44 -2.26 5.36
C ALA A 151 10.45 -2.71 6.83
N GLU A 152 11.59 -2.56 7.51
CA GLU A 152 11.73 -2.88 8.94
C GLU A 152 10.88 -1.95 9.82
N LEU A 153 10.83 -0.65 9.51
CA LEU A 153 9.95 0.33 10.18
C LEU A 153 8.47 0.01 9.99
N LEU A 154 8.08 -0.40 8.78
CA LEU A 154 6.71 -0.86 8.51
C LEU A 154 6.38 -2.14 9.29
N ALA A 155 7.34 -3.08 9.40
CA ALA A 155 7.16 -4.32 10.14
C ALA A 155 7.06 -4.11 11.66
N SER A 156 7.55 -3.00 12.20
CA SER A 156 7.36 -2.65 13.63
C SER A 156 6.00 -2.04 13.95
N CYS A 157 5.14 -1.80 12.96
CA CYS A 157 3.80 -1.26 13.16
C CYS A 157 2.84 -2.34 13.70
N THR A 158 2.79 -2.50 15.03
CA THR A 158 1.93 -3.50 15.70
C THR A 158 0.61 -2.93 16.24
N ASP A 159 0.52 -1.60 16.35
CA ASP A 159 -0.62 -0.88 16.93
C ASP A 159 -1.06 0.30 16.05
N ARG A 160 -2.22 0.86 16.38
CA ARG A 160 -2.82 1.97 15.61
C ARG A 160 -1.96 3.24 15.64
N SER A 161 -1.29 3.51 16.76
CA SER A 161 -0.50 4.73 16.96
C SER A 161 0.82 4.67 16.21
N SER A 162 1.55 3.56 16.29
CA SER A 162 2.76 3.32 15.50
C SER A 162 2.47 3.40 14.00
N THR A 163 1.39 2.76 13.54
CA THR A 163 0.96 2.83 12.13
C THR A 163 0.66 4.25 11.68
N ARG A 164 -0.04 5.03 12.50
CA ARG A 164 -0.35 6.44 12.22
C ARG A 164 0.91 7.28 12.10
N TRP A 165 1.84 7.08 13.02
CA TRP A 165 3.09 7.82 13.07
C TRP A 165 3.96 7.48 11.86
N VAL A 166 4.18 6.20 11.57
CA VAL A 166 4.94 5.76 10.39
C VAL A 166 4.31 6.28 9.10
N ALA A 167 2.99 6.15 8.96
CA ALA A 167 2.30 6.71 7.80
C ALA A 167 2.40 8.24 7.71
N ALA A 168 2.60 8.96 8.81
CA ALA A 168 2.84 10.40 8.78
C ALA A 168 4.26 10.73 8.32
N VAL A 169 5.26 10.03 8.87
CA VAL A 169 6.67 10.18 8.47
C VAL A 169 6.86 9.90 6.98
N LEU A 170 6.29 8.81 6.47
CA LEU A 170 6.39 8.44 5.05
C LEU A 170 5.79 9.50 4.11
N ARG A 171 4.74 10.21 4.54
CA ARG A 171 4.15 11.30 3.75
C ARG A 171 4.99 12.57 3.71
N SER A 172 5.84 12.78 4.70
CA SER A 172 6.67 13.99 4.80
C SER A 172 7.92 13.92 3.94
N GLY A 173 8.24 12.75 3.37
CA GLY A 173 9.51 12.47 2.71
C GLY A 173 10.69 12.54 3.69
N PRO A 174 11.91 12.10 3.28
CA PRO A 174 13.10 12.48 4.03
C PRO A 174 13.19 14.02 4.06
N PRO A 175 13.61 14.65 5.18
CA PRO A 175 13.89 16.07 5.15
C PRO A 175 14.90 16.32 4.03
N ALA A 176 14.62 17.28 3.15
CA ALA A 176 15.63 17.81 2.25
C ALA A 176 16.83 18.17 3.12
N GLY A 177 17.95 17.45 2.95
CA GLY A 177 19.16 17.72 3.70
C GLY A 177 19.59 19.18 3.52
N PRO A 178 20.28 19.77 4.51
CA PRO A 178 20.75 21.15 4.45
C PRO A 178 21.64 21.42 3.23
#